data_AF-Q0JBQ6-F1
#
_entry.id   AF-Q0JBQ6-F1
#
_cell.length_a   1.000
_cell.length_b   1.000
_cell.length_c   1.000
_cell.angle_alpha   90.00
_cell.angle_beta   90.00
_cell.angle_gamma   90.00
#
_symmetry.space_group_name_H-M   'P 1'
#
loop_
_entity.id
_entity.type
_entity.pdbx_description
1 polymer ?
#
loop_
_entity_poly.entity_id
_entity_poly.type
_entity_poly.pdbx_seq_one_letter_code
_entity_poly.pdbx_strand_id
1 'polypeptide(L)'
;MGGCTGEATWWRRRKTIAVRSPTALAAARVGGPGTSTPGPSGDARPKFWSSGAEQWPNIIPQEAAVSKVFGSRSIDRYGPRLTVLEATTRTDDNGSSSAFAKLVKQGSAALLNAYARKGFPLDSWEVKALLLEALVSEDAAAAQADRFEQANESCI
;
A
#
# COMPACT_ATOMS: atom_id res chain seq x y z
N MET A 1 20.46 33.98 -16.93
CA MET A 1 20.99 33.93 -15.55
C MET A 1 19.85 34.33 -14.64
N GLY A 2 19.05 33.37 -14.17
CA GLY A 2 19.11 32.86 -12.79
C GLY A 2 17.92 33.47 -12.02
N GLY A 3 17.08 32.79 -11.27
CA GLY A 3 16.92 31.39 -10.90
C GLY A 3 15.69 31.39 -9.99
N CYS A 4 14.62 30.70 -10.36
CA CYS A 4 13.44 30.56 -9.52
C CYS A 4 13.69 29.42 -8.53
N THR A 5 14.12 29.76 -7.32
CA THR A 5 14.13 28.85 -6.18
C THR A 5 12.69 28.71 -5.66
N GLY A 6 12.02 27.64 -6.10
CA GLY A 6 10.80 27.15 -5.47
C GLY A 6 11.14 25.99 -4.54
N GLU A 7 11.39 26.30 -3.26
CA GLU A 7 11.44 25.30 -2.20
C GLU A 7 10.08 24.61 -2.05
N ALA A 8 10.01 23.33 -2.38
CA ALA A 8 8.87 22.47 -2.05
C ALA A 8 8.95 22.07 -0.57
N THR A 9 8.57 22.99 0.33
CA THR A 9 8.35 22.70 1.75
C THR A 9 6.87 22.44 2.00
N TRP A 10 6.44 21.22 1.74
CA TRP A 10 5.20 20.68 2.29
C TRP A 10 5.57 19.50 3.21
N TRP A 11 4.80 19.30 4.27
CA TRP A 11 4.98 18.31 5.36
C TRP A 11 5.77 18.78 6.61
N ARG A 12 5.35 19.91 7.19
CA ARG A 12 5.24 19.98 8.66
C ARG A 12 3.82 20.37 9.06
N ARG A 13 3.04 19.38 9.51
CA ARG A 13 2.05 19.60 10.57
C ARG A 13 2.20 18.50 11.61
N ARG A 14 2.91 18.85 12.70
CA ARG A 14 2.85 18.12 13.96
C ARG A 14 1.42 18.27 14.50
N LYS A 15 0.71 17.16 14.70
CA LYS A 15 -0.34 17.11 15.70
C LYS A 15 0.21 16.34 16.90
N THR A 16 0.60 17.10 17.92
CA THR A 16 0.73 16.62 19.29
C THR A 16 -0.59 16.00 19.71
N ILE A 17 -0.60 14.70 20.01
CA ILE A 17 -1.70 14.05 20.72
C ILE A 17 -1.19 13.72 22.12
N ALA A 18 -1.87 14.31 23.10
CA ALA A 18 -1.59 14.19 24.51
C ALA A 18 -1.80 12.75 25.01
N VAL A 19 -0.91 12.35 25.92
CA VAL A 19 -0.94 11.12 26.72
C VAL A 19 -2.23 11.03 27.52
N ARG A 20 -2.96 9.91 27.42
CA ARG A 20 -3.82 9.38 28.51
C ARG A 20 -3.83 7.85 28.46
N SER A 21 -3.22 7.22 29.47
CA SER A 21 -3.53 5.84 29.86
C SER A 21 -4.93 5.77 30.48
N PRO A 22 -5.62 4.63 30.35
CA PRO A 22 -6.04 3.96 31.58
C PRO A 22 -5.84 2.44 31.56
N THR A 23 -5.70 1.94 32.78
CA THR A 23 -5.44 0.57 33.23
C THR A 23 -6.57 -0.41 32.90
N ALA A 24 -6.16 -1.68 32.77
CA ALA A 24 -6.86 -2.94 32.53
C ALA A 24 -8.28 -3.15 33.09
N LEU A 25 -9.05 -3.99 32.39
CA LEU A 25 -9.78 -5.11 33.00
C LEU A 25 -10.06 -6.21 31.96
N ALA A 26 -9.60 -7.43 32.28
CA ALA A 26 -10.01 -8.65 31.61
C ALA A 26 -11.33 -9.16 32.21
N ALA A 27 -12.23 -9.68 31.38
CA ALA A 27 -13.29 -10.59 31.81
C ALA A 27 -13.60 -11.59 30.70
N ALA A 28 -13.92 -12.80 31.13
CA ALA A 28 -13.82 -14.03 30.37
C ALA A 28 -15.18 -14.57 29.87
N ARG A 29 -15.08 -15.36 28.78
CA ARG A 29 -15.72 -16.68 28.52
C ARG A 29 -17.19 -16.81 28.04
N VAL A 30 -17.27 -17.63 26.97
CA VAL A 30 -18.19 -18.75 26.65
C VAL A 30 -19.45 -18.48 25.80
N GLY A 31 -19.48 -19.13 24.62
CA GLY A 31 -20.61 -19.98 24.21
C GLY A 31 -21.28 -19.69 22.85
N GLY A 32 -20.99 -20.53 21.83
CA GLY A 32 -21.88 -20.76 20.68
C GLY A 32 -21.18 -20.89 19.32
N PRO A 33 -21.46 -21.94 18.50
CA PRO A 33 -20.97 -22.03 17.13
C PRO A 33 -21.81 -21.12 16.23
N GLY A 34 -21.56 -19.82 16.32
CA GLY A 34 -22.06 -18.83 15.38
C GLY A 34 -21.05 -18.69 14.26
N THR A 35 -21.49 -18.89 13.02
CA THR A 35 -20.75 -18.51 11.82
C THR A 35 -20.30 -17.07 11.97
N SER A 36 -19.01 -16.87 12.24
CA SER A 36 -18.43 -15.54 12.34
C SER A 36 -18.24 -15.00 10.92
N THR A 37 -19.23 -14.24 10.45
CA THR A 37 -19.01 -13.31 9.35
C THR A 37 -17.96 -12.30 9.84
N PRO A 38 -16.78 -12.18 9.22
CA PRO A 38 -15.86 -11.12 9.60
C PRO A 38 -16.49 -9.79 9.18
N GLY A 39 -16.74 -8.90 10.14
CA GLY A 39 -17.03 -7.50 9.85
C GLY A 39 -15.82 -6.83 9.17
N PRO A 40 -16.01 -5.78 8.36
CA PRO A 40 -14.94 -5.14 7.61
C PRO A 40 -14.09 -4.30 8.57
N SER A 41 -13.12 -4.92 9.22
CA SER A 41 -12.08 -4.25 10.00
C SER A 41 -10.83 -5.11 9.88
N GLY A 42 -9.82 -4.79 9.09
CA GLY A 42 -9.58 -3.60 8.28
C GLY A 42 -8.11 -3.61 7.88
N ASP A 43 -7.53 -4.78 7.60
CA ASP A 43 -6.12 -4.87 7.26
C ASP A 43 -5.93 -4.44 5.82
N ALA A 44 -5.49 -3.21 5.55
CA ALA A 44 -5.19 -2.76 4.18
C ALA A 44 -3.76 -3.14 3.73
N ARG A 45 -3.11 -4.06 4.45
CA ARG A 45 -1.77 -4.56 4.17
C ARG A 45 -1.76 -5.45 2.92
N PRO A 46 -0.62 -5.61 2.22
CA PRO A 46 -0.54 -6.49 1.04
C PRO A 46 -1.08 -7.90 1.28
N LYS A 47 -0.83 -8.47 2.46
CA LYS A 47 -1.28 -9.82 2.85
C LYS A 47 -2.81 -9.99 2.82
N PHE A 48 -3.56 -8.92 3.02
CA PHE A 48 -5.02 -8.95 3.02
C PHE A 48 -5.60 -9.18 1.62
N TRP A 49 -5.03 -8.52 0.61
CA TRP A 49 -5.45 -8.74 -0.78
C TRP A 49 -5.16 -10.18 -1.24
N SER A 50 -4.05 -10.75 -0.77
CA SER A 50 -3.71 -12.13 -1.04
C SER A 50 -4.55 -13.18 -0.30
N SER A 51 -5.21 -12.82 0.80
CA SER A 51 -6.02 -13.76 1.58
C SER A 51 -7.42 -13.95 1.00
N GLY A 52 -7.84 -13.10 0.06
CA GLY A 52 -9.20 -13.12 -0.51
C GLY A 52 -10.28 -12.67 0.47
N ALA A 53 -9.89 -11.94 1.54
CA ALA A 53 -10.80 -11.51 2.59
C ALA A 53 -11.80 -10.42 2.16
N GLU A 54 -11.55 -9.73 1.04
CA GLU A 54 -12.42 -8.68 0.51
C GLU A 54 -12.63 -8.84 -1.00
N GLN A 55 -13.77 -8.29 -1.48
CA GLN A 55 -14.08 -8.29 -2.89
C GLN A 55 -13.03 -7.47 -3.65
N TRP A 56 -12.38 -8.12 -4.62
CA TRP A 56 -11.42 -7.47 -5.50
C TRP A 56 -12.08 -6.31 -6.28
N PRO A 57 -11.42 -5.15 -6.45
CA PRO A 57 -12.00 -4.03 -7.18
C PRO A 57 -12.34 -4.42 -8.63
N ASN A 58 -13.58 -4.19 -9.08
CA ASN A 58 -14.02 -4.53 -10.44
C ASN A 58 -13.21 -3.84 -11.56
N ILE A 59 -12.47 -2.78 -11.24
CA ILE A 59 -11.69 -1.99 -12.20
C ILE A 59 -10.34 -2.61 -12.59
N ILE A 60 -9.79 -3.49 -11.76
CA ILE A 60 -8.53 -4.20 -12.04
C ILE A 60 -8.82 -5.69 -11.94
N PRO A 61 -8.69 -6.50 -13.02
CA PRO A 61 -8.78 -7.94 -12.86
C PRO A 61 -7.63 -8.46 -11.98
N GLN A 62 -7.87 -9.50 -11.21
CA GLN A 62 -6.89 -10.04 -10.26
C GLN A 62 -5.59 -10.48 -10.93
N GLU A 63 -5.69 -11.00 -12.16
CA GLU A 63 -4.56 -11.40 -13.02
C GLU A 63 -3.98 -10.24 -13.85
N ALA A 64 -4.39 -8.99 -13.60
CA ALA A 64 -3.85 -7.85 -14.32
C ALA A 64 -2.33 -7.78 -14.10
N ALA A 65 -1.58 -7.70 -15.20
CA ALA A 65 -0.15 -7.46 -15.14
C ALA A 65 0.13 -6.07 -14.55
N VAL A 66 1.17 -5.95 -13.72
CA VAL A 66 1.69 -4.68 -13.19
C VAL A 66 1.96 -3.70 -14.33
N SER A 67 2.51 -4.18 -15.45
CA SER A 67 2.75 -3.38 -16.67
C SER A 67 1.49 -2.83 -17.32
N LYS A 68 0.36 -3.53 -17.24
CA LYS A 68 -0.93 -3.03 -17.74
C LYS A 68 -1.54 -1.99 -16.81
N VAL A 69 -1.30 -2.12 -15.51
CA VAL A 69 -1.92 -1.27 -14.48
C VAL A 69 -1.14 0.03 -14.27
N PHE A 70 0.18 -0.07 -14.21
CA PHE A 70 1.11 1.04 -13.94
C PHE A 70 1.76 1.58 -15.21
N GLY A 71 1.79 0.83 -16.31
CA GLY A 71 2.31 1.28 -17.61
C GLY A 71 3.64 0.65 -18.02
N SER A 72 4.05 0.91 -19.26
CA SER A 72 5.17 0.22 -19.91
C SER A 72 6.52 0.38 -19.21
N ARG A 73 6.78 1.50 -18.54
CA ARG A 73 8.02 1.72 -17.76
C ARG A 73 8.23 0.68 -16.66
N SER A 74 7.17 0.06 -16.16
CA SER A 74 7.30 -0.97 -15.14
C SER A 74 7.74 -2.32 -15.72
N ILE A 75 7.68 -2.51 -17.06
CA ILE A 75 8.14 -3.72 -17.74
C ILE A 75 9.66 -3.89 -17.56
N ASP A 76 10.41 -2.80 -17.72
CA ASP A 76 11.88 -2.82 -17.61
C ASP A 76 12.33 -3.32 -16.24
N ARG A 77 11.52 -3.08 -15.19
CA ARG A 77 11.85 -3.50 -13.82
C ARG A 77 11.25 -4.83 -13.41
N TYR A 78 9.98 -5.08 -13.74
CA TYR A 78 9.22 -6.22 -13.20
C TYR A 78 8.90 -7.29 -14.22
N GLY A 79 9.21 -7.05 -15.49
CA GLY A 79 8.82 -7.88 -16.61
C GLY A 79 7.33 -7.79 -16.95
N PRO A 80 6.90 -8.44 -18.03
CA PRO A 80 5.52 -8.35 -18.51
C PRO A 80 4.54 -9.26 -17.76
N ARG A 81 5.04 -10.23 -16.98
CA ARG A 81 4.23 -11.32 -16.40
C ARG A 81 3.82 -11.12 -14.95
N LEU A 82 4.51 -10.26 -14.19
CA LEU A 82 4.18 -10.04 -12.79
C LEU A 82 2.76 -9.46 -12.69
N THR A 83 1.86 -10.16 -12.00
CA THR A 83 0.49 -9.68 -11.74
C THR A 83 0.41 -8.84 -10.47
N VAL A 84 -0.66 -8.03 -10.35
CA VAL A 84 -0.92 -7.23 -9.15
C VAL A 84 -1.13 -8.12 -7.92
N LEU A 85 -1.82 -9.25 -8.06
CA LEU A 85 -1.96 -10.22 -6.96
C LEU A 85 -0.61 -10.78 -6.52
N GLU A 86 0.19 -11.28 -7.45
CA GLU A 86 1.53 -11.82 -7.14
C GLU A 86 2.44 -10.76 -6.52
N ALA A 87 2.33 -9.51 -6.95
CA ALA A 87 3.08 -8.42 -6.34
C ALA A 87 2.75 -8.27 -4.84
N THR A 88 1.49 -8.45 -4.43
CA THR A 88 1.10 -8.36 -3.01
C THR A 88 1.60 -9.53 -2.15
N THR A 89 1.93 -10.67 -2.75
CA THR A 89 2.42 -11.88 -2.04
C THR A 89 3.93 -11.99 -1.97
N ARG A 90 4.68 -11.10 -2.64
CA ARG A 90 6.14 -11.14 -2.67
C ARG A 90 6.75 -11.17 -1.28
N THR A 91 7.78 -12.00 -1.13
CA THR A 91 8.60 -12.16 0.09
C THR A 91 10.08 -11.90 -0.16
N ASP A 92 10.45 -11.63 -1.42
CA ASP A 92 11.80 -11.21 -1.86
C ASP A 92 12.13 -9.75 -1.49
N ASP A 93 11.31 -9.12 -0.66
CA ASP A 93 11.49 -7.74 -0.16
C ASP A 93 12.57 -7.58 0.94
N ASN A 94 13.47 -8.55 1.09
CA ASN A 94 14.61 -8.51 2.03
C ASN A 94 15.97 -8.46 1.28
N GLY A 95 16.64 -7.30 1.19
CA GLY A 95 17.99 -7.13 0.56
C GLY A 95 18.15 -5.88 -0.35
N SER A 96 19.30 -5.65 -1.01
CA SER A 96 19.50 -4.42 -1.84
C SER A 96 18.56 -4.33 -3.05
N SER A 97 18.32 -5.46 -3.74
CA SER A 97 17.32 -5.54 -4.83
C SER A 97 15.88 -5.48 -4.31
N SER A 98 15.69 -5.42 -2.99
CA SER A 98 14.38 -5.43 -2.36
C SER A 98 13.62 -4.13 -2.45
N ALA A 99 14.29 -2.99 -2.68
CA ALA A 99 13.63 -1.69 -2.70
C ALA A 99 12.49 -1.66 -3.71
N PHE A 100 12.74 -2.17 -4.93
CA PHE A 100 11.73 -2.26 -5.98
C PHE A 100 10.70 -3.37 -5.73
N ALA A 101 11.10 -4.50 -5.13
CA ALA A 101 10.16 -5.55 -4.75
C ALA A 101 9.17 -5.04 -3.68
N LYS A 102 9.67 -4.31 -2.67
CA LYS A 102 8.88 -3.65 -1.64
C LYS A 102 8.00 -2.56 -2.25
N LEU A 103 8.52 -1.75 -3.17
CA LEU A 103 7.77 -0.70 -3.88
C LEU A 103 6.57 -1.28 -4.62
N VAL A 104 6.77 -2.31 -5.46
CA VAL A 104 5.65 -2.89 -6.23
C VAL A 104 4.66 -3.60 -5.33
N LYS A 105 5.11 -4.25 -4.26
CA LYS A 105 4.26 -4.91 -3.26
C LYS A 105 3.35 -3.92 -2.54
N GLN A 106 3.94 -2.89 -1.93
CA GLN A 106 3.19 -1.88 -1.18
C GLN A 106 2.37 -0.97 -2.10
N GLY A 107 2.90 -0.60 -3.27
CA GLY A 107 2.19 0.20 -4.27
C GLY A 107 1.00 -0.54 -4.89
N SER A 108 1.10 -1.85 -5.11
CA SER A 108 -0.04 -2.67 -5.57
C SER A 108 -1.15 -2.71 -4.53
N ALA A 109 -0.80 -2.93 -3.25
CA ALA A 109 -1.76 -2.87 -2.16
C ALA A 109 -2.40 -1.48 -2.03
N ALA A 110 -1.60 -0.41 -2.08
CA ALA A 110 -2.09 0.96 -2.01
C ALA A 110 -3.04 1.30 -3.15
N LEU A 111 -2.77 0.81 -4.36
CA LEU A 111 -3.64 1.01 -5.50
C LEU A 111 -4.99 0.31 -5.32
N LEU A 112 -4.98 -0.94 -4.84
CA LEU A 112 -6.20 -1.69 -4.54
C LEU A 112 -7.02 -1.00 -3.44
N ASN A 113 -6.34 -0.51 -2.39
CA ASN A 113 -6.98 0.25 -1.32
C ASN A 113 -7.61 1.55 -1.84
N ALA A 114 -6.90 2.29 -2.70
CA ALA A 114 -7.41 3.52 -3.31
C ALA A 114 -8.68 3.30 -4.17
N TYR A 115 -8.86 2.09 -4.73
CA TYR A 115 -10.08 1.74 -5.47
C TYR A 115 -11.20 1.19 -4.59
N ALA A 116 -10.87 0.40 -3.56
CA ALA A 116 -11.85 -0.29 -2.75
C ALA A 116 -12.36 0.53 -1.56
N ARG A 117 -11.49 1.35 -0.96
CA ARG A 117 -11.72 1.91 0.37
C ARG A 117 -11.97 3.40 0.31
N LYS A 118 -13.07 3.82 0.92
CA LYS A 118 -13.38 5.25 1.08
C LYS A 118 -12.48 5.84 2.15
N GLY A 119 -11.83 6.97 1.84
CA GLY A 119 -10.97 7.68 2.79
C GLY A 119 -9.53 7.16 2.84
N PHE A 120 -9.11 6.30 1.92
CA PHE A 120 -7.69 5.98 1.74
C PHE A 120 -6.91 7.28 1.42
N PRO A 121 -5.73 7.52 2.00
CA PRO A 121 -5.06 8.83 1.95
C PRO A 121 -4.46 9.19 0.59
N LEU A 122 -4.42 8.25 -0.37
CA LEU A 122 -3.89 8.48 -1.71
C LEU A 122 -4.95 8.17 -2.76
N ASP A 123 -5.05 9.00 -3.79
CA ASP A 123 -5.86 8.68 -4.96
C ASP A 123 -5.19 7.63 -5.85
N SER A 124 -6.00 6.85 -6.57
CA SER A 124 -5.49 5.77 -7.44
C SER A 124 -4.55 6.27 -8.55
N TRP A 125 -4.77 7.47 -9.09
CA TRP A 125 -3.88 8.08 -10.09
C TRP A 125 -2.55 8.51 -9.45
N GLU A 126 -2.58 8.99 -8.21
CA GLU A 126 -1.41 9.44 -7.46
C GLU A 126 -0.50 8.26 -7.13
N VAL A 127 -1.09 7.12 -6.69
CA VAL A 127 -0.34 5.87 -6.47
C VAL A 127 0.41 5.43 -7.73
N LYS A 128 -0.23 5.51 -8.90
CA LYS A 128 0.41 5.15 -10.17
C LYS A 128 1.58 6.07 -10.52
N ALA A 129 1.38 7.37 -10.40
CA ALA A 129 2.43 8.36 -10.66
C ALA A 129 3.63 8.16 -9.73
N LEU A 130 3.38 8.09 -8.42
CA LEU A 130 4.41 7.90 -7.40
C LEU A 130 5.20 6.60 -7.58
N LEU A 131 4.54 5.50 -7.97
CA LEU A 131 5.24 4.25 -8.25
C LEU A 131 6.19 4.41 -9.44
N LEU A 132 5.73 5.04 -10.54
CA LEU A 132 6.56 5.24 -11.74
C LEU A 132 7.73 6.19 -11.49
N GLU A 133 7.51 7.25 -10.73
CA GLU A 133 8.55 8.20 -10.34
C GLU A 133 9.62 7.53 -9.48
N ALA A 134 9.23 6.65 -8.56
CA ALA A 134 10.15 5.93 -7.69
C ALA A 134 11.01 4.89 -8.42
N LEU A 135 10.72 4.57 -9.69
CA LEU A 135 11.53 3.63 -10.49
C LEU A 135 12.92 4.16 -10.85
N VAL A 136 13.21 5.45 -10.64
CA VAL A 136 14.46 6.09 -11.06
C VAL A 136 15.69 5.67 -10.26
N SER A 137 15.53 5.16 -9.04
CA SER A 137 16.65 4.72 -8.19
C SER A 137 16.18 3.80 -7.06
N GLU A 138 17.10 3.03 -6.47
CA GLU A 138 16.81 2.19 -5.30
C GLU A 138 16.39 3.02 -4.08
N ASP A 139 17.06 4.14 -3.80
CA ASP A 139 16.70 5.04 -2.70
C ASP A 139 15.28 5.62 -2.87
N ALA A 140 14.92 6.06 -4.07
CA ALA A 140 13.57 6.55 -4.36
C ALA A 140 12.53 5.43 -4.20
N ALA A 141 12.84 4.22 -4.66
CA ALA A 141 11.99 3.05 -4.50
C ALA A 141 11.77 2.69 -3.03
N ALA A 142 12.83 2.65 -2.23
CA ALA A 142 12.76 2.36 -0.80
C ALA A 142 11.92 3.41 -0.06
N ALA A 143 12.24 4.70 -0.25
CA ALA A 143 11.52 5.79 0.41
C ALA A 143 10.04 5.83 0.05
N GLN A 144 9.70 5.56 -1.22
CA GLN A 144 8.31 5.55 -1.66
C GLN A 144 7.58 4.28 -1.20
N ALA A 145 8.25 3.13 -1.13
CA ALA A 145 7.69 1.91 -0.57
C ALA A 145 7.27 2.09 0.90
N ASP A 146 8.09 2.77 1.71
CA ASP A 146 7.78 3.07 3.11
C ASP A 146 6.58 4.01 3.25
N ARG A 147 6.40 4.95 2.31
CA ARG A 147 5.21 5.82 2.28
C ARG A 147 3.95 5.06 1.94
N PHE A 148 4.00 4.16 0.96
CA PHE A 148 2.87 3.30 0.64
C PHE A 148 2.52 2.35 1.78
N GLU A 149 3.53 1.80 2.47
CA GLU A 149 3.33 0.97 3.65
C GLU A 149 2.58 1.74 4.76
N GLN A 150 3.02 2.94 5.10
CA GLN A 150 2.34 3.80 6.09
C GLN A 150 0.90 4.13 5.67
N ALA A 151 0.66 4.43 4.39
CA ALA A 151 -0.68 4.67 3.87
C ALA A 151 -1.57 3.44 4.02
N ASN A 152 -1.06 2.25 3.69
CA ASN A 152 -1.74 0.97 3.84
C ASN A 152 -2.07 0.67 5.31
N GLU A 153 -1.18 1.00 6.25
CA GLU A 153 -1.43 0.81 7.68
C GLU A 153 -2.42 1.81 8.27
N SER A 154 -2.51 3.01 7.70
CA SER A 154 -3.41 4.06 8.15
C SER A 154 -4.87 3.88 7.75
N CYS A 155 -5.18 2.84 6.98
CA CYS A 155 -6.55 2.57 6.55
C CYS A 155 -7.37 2.03 7.73
N ILE A 156 -8.47 2.72 8.03
CA ILE A 156 -9.43 2.39 9.11
C ILE A 156 -10.75 1.92 8.53
#